data_AF-A0A1G7KYM4-F1
#
_entry.id   AF-A0A1G7KYM4-F1
#
_cell.length_a   1.000
_cell.length_b   1.000
_cell.length_c   1.000
_cell.angle_alpha   90.00
_cell.angle_beta   90.00
_cell.angle_gamma   90.00
#
_symmetry.space_group_name_H-M   'P 1'
#
loop_
_entity.id
_entity.type
_entity.pdbx_description
1 polymer ?
#
loop_
_entity_poly.entity_id
_entity_poly.type
_entity_poly.pdbx_seq_one_letter_code
_entity_poly.pdbx_strand_id
1 'polypeptide(L)'
;MSGPAYDTMRRGTRFLAAIAAGTAFGTPWPTGHGGRVRALYLGNCLRELDRFLHVLMDEIAGGEPIRPLSLHHTTANKLGGHAHARWDMAADQARLNALCRSRTCLFHHDGWVRRPDLPRGRWMTAGWPAPASTTLRRYAVGEHLHLSGADLADTCAFYQHLADRLVRA
;
A
#
# COMPACT_ATOMS: atom_id res chain seq x y z
N MET A 1 -8.92 -20.88 9.08
CA MET A 1 -7.89 -21.69 8.40
C MET A 1 -6.95 -20.74 7.68
N SER A 2 -5.62 -20.85 7.84
CA SER A 2 -4.66 -20.06 7.05
C SER A 2 -4.35 -20.78 5.73
N GLY A 3 -4.87 -20.26 4.62
CA GLY A 3 -4.62 -20.80 3.28
C GLY A 3 -3.31 -20.31 2.64
N PRO A 4 -2.93 -20.83 1.46
CA PRO A 4 -1.72 -20.47 0.74
C PRO A 4 -1.56 -18.96 0.47
N ALA A 5 -2.66 -18.25 0.16
CA ALA A 5 -2.61 -16.81 -0.07
C ALA A 5 -2.26 -16.03 1.19
N TYR A 6 -2.81 -16.41 2.34
CA TYR A 6 -2.49 -15.78 3.64
C TYR A 6 -1.02 -16.01 4.01
N ASP A 7 -0.52 -17.23 3.82
CA ASP A 7 0.88 -17.54 4.09
C ASP A 7 1.85 -16.77 3.19
N THR A 8 1.46 -16.56 1.93
CA THR A 8 2.23 -15.75 0.97
C THR A 8 2.26 -14.29 1.39
N MET A 9 1.10 -13.73 1.76
CA MET A 9 0.98 -12.39 2.31
C MET A 9 1.87 -12.21 3.54
N ARG A 10 1.79 -13.14 4.51
CA ARG A 10 2.60 -13.15 5.73
C ARG A 10 4.10 -13.21 5.46
N ARG A 11 4.53 -14.03 4.51
CA ARG A 11 5.95 -14.11 4.13
C ARG A 11 6.41 -12.84 3.43
N GLY A 12 5.59 -12.28 2.53
CA GLY A 12 5.88 -11.05 1.80
C GLY A 12 6.03 -9.83 2.72
N THR A 13 5.08 -9.62 3.63
CA THR A 13 5.13 -8.52 4.62
C THR A 13 6.35 -8.66 5.54
N ARG A 14 6.66 -9.87 6.02
CA ARG A 14 7.86 -10.12 6.84
C ARG A 14 9.17 -9.86 6.09
N PHE A 15 9.25 -10.31 4.84
CA PHE A 15 10.44 -10.11 4.01
C PHE A 15 10.72 -8.62 3.77
N LEU A 16 9.69 -7.85 3.38
CA LEU A 16 9.84 -6.42 3.14
C LEU A 16 10.09 -5.64 4.44
N ALA A 17 9.46 -6.02 5.55
CA ALA A 17 9.74 -5.41 6.86
C ALA A 17 11.20 -5.65 7.31
N ALA A 18 11.78 -6.82 7.02
CA ALA A 18 13.18 -7.10 7.30
C ALA A 18 14.11 -6.22 6.45
N ILE A 19 13.79 -6.00 5.17
CA ILE A 19 14.52 -5.07 4.31
C ILE A 19 14.39 -3.63 4.82
N ALA A 20 13.19 -3.25 5.27
CA ALA A 20 12.90 -1.94 5.83
C ALA A 20 13.72 -1.62 7.09
N ALA A 21 13.97 -2.64 7.93
CA ALA A 21 14.81 -2.55 9.12
C ALA A 21 16.32 -2.54 8.81
N GLY A 22 16.71 -2.86 7.58
CA GLY A 22 18.10 -2.82 7.14
C GLY A 22 18.61 -1.39 6.91
N THR A 23 19.92 -1.27 6.64
CA THR A 23 20.59 0.02 6.44
C THR A 23 20.26 0.70 5.10
N ALA A 24 19.65 -0.02 4.16
CA ALA A 24 19.36 0.47 2.80
C ALA A 24 18.49 1.74 2.79
N PHE A 25 17.61 1.91 3.78
CA PHE A 25 16.72 3.07 3.92
C PHE A 25 17.17 4.10 4.96
N GLY A 26 18.27 3.85 5.67
CA GLY A 26 18.89 4.83 6.58
C GLY A 26 19.74 5.88 5.86
N THR A 27 19.94 5.72 4.54
CA THR A 27 20.69 6.66 3.71
C THR A 27 19.76 7.69 3.06
N PRO A 28 20.22 8.95 2.85
CA PRO A 28 19.48 9.96 2.12
C PRO A 28 18.96 9.45 0.78
N TRP A 29 17.87 10.03 0.28
CA TRP A 29 17.36 9.67 -1.03
C TRP A 29 18.40 9.97 -2.11
N PRO A 30 18.80 8.99 -2.95
CA PRO A 30 19.85 9.23 -3.94
C PRO A 30 19.35 10.15 -5.04
N THR A 31 20.25 10.94 -5.63
CA THR A 31 19.92 11.80 -6.77
C THR A 31 20.05 11.04 -8.10
N GLY A 32 19.47 11.60 -9.17
CA GLY A 32 19.63 11.08 -10.53
C GLY A 32 19.14 9.63 -10.70
N HIS A 33 19.94 8.81 -11.40
CA HIS A 33 19.58 7.43 -11.74
C HIS A 33 19.33 6.56 -10.50
N GLY A 34 20.14 6.71 -9.45
CA GLY A 34 19.96 5.95 -8.20
C GLY A 34 18.63 6.24 -7.51
N GLY A 35 18.17 7.51 -7.55
CA GLY A 35 16.87 7.90 -7.02
C GLY A 35 15.71 7.25 -7.77
N ARG A 36 15.80 7.23 -9.10
CA ARG A 36 14.84 6.53 -9.97
C ARG A 36 14.78 5.03 -9.70
N VAL A 37 15.94 4.36 -9.57
CA VAL A 37 15.99 2.93 -9.27
C VAL A 37 15.34 2.64 -7.91
N ARG A 38 15.64 3.46 -6.89
CA ARG A 38 15.00 3.34 -5.57
C ARG A 38 13.48 3.56 -5.65
N ALA A 39 13.03 4.55 -6.42
CA ALA A 39 11.60 4.81 -6.62
C ALA A 39 10.88 3.60 -7.25
N LEU A 40 11.43 3.05 -8.35
CA LEU A 40 10.87 1.88 -9.03
C LEU A 40 10.82 0.65 -8.11
N TYR A 41 11.90 0.40 -7.38
CA TYR A 41 11.98 -0.70 -6.42
C TYR A 41 10.86 -0.60 -5.38
N LEU A 42 10.71 0.55 -4.74
CA LEU A 42 9.67 0.78 -3.74
C LEU A 42 8.26 0.72 -4.34
N GLY A 43 8.07 1.26 -5.55
CA GLY A 43 6.82 1.12 -6.29
C GLY A 43 6.45 -0.35 -6.53
N ASN A 44 7.43 -1.19 -6.88
CA ASN A 44 7.21 -2.63 -7.03
C ASN A 44 6.88 -3.33 -5.70
N CYS A 45 7.59 -3.00 -4.62
CA CYS A 45 7.26 -3.54 -3.30
C CYS A 45 5.81 -3.26 -2.91
N LEU A 46 5.34 -2.02 -3.10
CA LEU A 46 3.94 -1.66 -2.85
C LEU A 46 2.96 -2.38 -3.79
N ARG A 47 3.35 -2.63 -5.04
CA ARG A 47 2.54 -3.39 -6.02
C ARG A 47 2.36 -4.84 -5.59
N GLU A 48 3.42 -5.48 -5.12
CA GLU A 48 3.37 -6.89 -4.68
C GLU A 48 2.51 -7.04 -3.43
N LEU A 49 2.65 -6.15 -2.44
CA LEU A 49 1.78 -6.15 -1.25
C LEU A 49 0.29 -6.04 -1.62
N ASP A 50 -0.04 -5.12 -2.53
CA ASP A 50 -1.40 -4.93 -3.05
C ASP A 50 -1.90 -6.21 -3.76
N ARG A 51 -1.05 -6.86 -4.55
CA ARG A 51 -1.37 -8.11 -5.26
C ARG A 51 -1.59 -9.28 -4.32
N PHE A 52 -0.76 -9.45 -3.29
CA PHE A 52 -0.92 -10.52 -2.30
C PHE A 52 -2.24 -10.37 -1.53
N LEU A 53 -2.58 -9.15 -1.11
CA LEU A 53 -3.87 -8.88 -0.46
C LEU A 53 -5.04 -9.17 -1.40
N HIS A 54 -4.93 -8.78 -2.67
CA HIS A 54 -5.96 -9.06 -3.67
C HIS A 54 -6.26 -10.56 -3.81
N VAL A 55 -5.21 -11.38 -3.95
CA VAL A 55 -5.31 -12.84 -4.07
C VAL A 55 -5.87 -13.47 -2.80
N LEU A 56 -5.49 -12.98 -1.62
CA LEU A 56 -6.08 -13.44 -0.36
C LEU A 56 -7.59 -13.21 -0.31
N MET A 57 -8.05 -12.05 -0.76
CA MET A 57 -9.48 -11.77 -0.82
C MET A 57 -10.21 -12.66 -1.85
N ASP A 58 -9.57 -13.06 -2.96
CA ASP A 58 -10.14 -14.05 -3.89
C ASP A 58 -10.24 -15.44 -3.25
N GLU A 59 -9.21 -15.86 -2.51
CA GLU A 59 -9.19 -17.15 -1.81
C GLU A 59 -10.30 -17.25 -0.76
N ILE A 60 -10.49 -16.19 0.04
CA ILE A 60 -11.52 -16.14 1.10
C ILE A 60 -12.94 -16.12 0.51
N ALA A 61 -13.11 -15.54 -0.68
CA ALA A 61 -14.38 -15.54 -1.39
C ALA A 61 -14.83 -16.94 -1.88
N GLY A 62 -14.04 -17.99 -1.64
CA GLY A 62 -14.34 -19.35 -2.06
C GLY A 62 -14.18 -19.59 -3.56
N GLY A 63 -13.46 -18.69 -4.26
CA GLY A 63 -13.31 -18.76 -5.72
C GLY A 63 -14.59 -18.50 -6.52
N GLU A 64 -15.74 -18.32 -5.87
CA GLU A 64 -16.89 -17.73 -6.53
C GLU A 64 -16.57 -16.26 -6.81
N PRO A 65 -16.76 -15.78 -8.05
CA PRO A 65 -16.66 -14.36 -8.32
C PRO A 65 -17.75 -13.69 -7.50
N ILE A 66 -17.37 -13.08 -6.37
CA ILE A 66 -18.14 -11.98 -5.77
C ILE A 66 -18.55 -11.12 -6.97
N ARG A 67 -19.88 -10.96 -7.19
CA ARG A 67 -20.53 -10.31 -8.35
C ARG A 67 -19.55 -9.47 -9.19
N PRO A 68 -19.53 -9.64 -10.53
CA PRO A 68 -18.35 -9.39 -11.35
C PRO A 68 -17.42 -8.33 -10.75
N LEU A 69 -16.44 -8.80 -9.95
CA LEU A 69 -15.33 -7.99 -9.45
C LEU A 69 -14.55 -7.30 -10.58
N SER A 70 -14.89 -7.60 -11.85
CA SER A 70 -14.53 -6.85 -13.04
C SER A 70 -14.92 -5.36 -13.01
N LEU A 71 -15.67 -4.87 -12.02
CA LEU A 71 -15.90 -3.43 -11.78
C LEU A 71 -15.01 -2.83 -10.65
N HIS A 72 -14.31 -3.66 -9.87
CA HIS A 72 -13.49 -3.24 -8.73
C HIS A 72 -12.02 -3.63 -8.93
N HIS A 73 -11.37 -3.01 -9.93
CA HIS A 73 -9.98 -3.30 -10.33
C HIS A 73 -8.91 -3.04 -9.24
N THR A 74 -9.27 -2.42 -8.12
CA THR A 74 -8.33 -2.06 -7.05
C THR A 74 -8.70 -2.77 -5.75
N THR A 75 -7.69 -3.24 -5.03
CA THR A 75 -7.79 -3.85 -3.69
C THR A 75 -8.62 -3.01 -2.72
N ALA A 76 -8.51 -1.68 -2.77
CA ALA A 76 -9.33 -0.77 -1.96
C ALA A 76 -10.84 -0.93 -2.23
N ASN A 77 -11.24 -0.98 -3.49
CA ASN A 77 -12.64 -1.17 -3.88
C ASN A 77 -13.15 -2.57 -3.54
N LYS A 78 -12.31 -3.58 -3.72
CA LYS A 78 -12.64 -4.96 -3.35
C LYS A 78 -12.85 -5.09 -1.84
N LEU A 79 -11.98 -4.46 -1.04
CA LEU A 79 -12.14 -4.39 0.41
C LEU A 79 -13.49 -3.76 0.77
N GLY A 80 -13.87 -2.63 0.16
CA GLY A 80 -15.17 -1.99 0.41
C GLY A 80 -16.39 -2.87 0.09
N GLY A 81 -16.25 -3.87 -0.79
CA GLY A 81 -17.28 -4.88 -1.07
C GLY A 81 -17.37 -6.00 -0.02
N HIS A 82 -16.33 -6.21 0.78
CA HIS A 82 -16.27 -7.19 1.88
C HIS A 82 -16.83 -6.65 3.19
N ALA A 83 -17.87 -5.82 3.14
CA ALA A 83 -18.50 -5.20 4.32
C ALA A 83 -19.05 -6.27 5.28
N HIS A 84 -18.22 -6.75 6.19
CA HIS A 84 -18.64 -7.53 7.35
C HIS A 84 -19.28 -6.56 8.34
N ALA A 85 -20.44 -6.90 8.91
CA ALA A 85 -21.25 -6.04 9.79
C ALA A 85 -20.53 -5.48 11.05
N ARG A 86 -19.25 -5.82 11.28
CA ARG A 86 -18.42 -5.40 12.41
C ARG A 86 -17.12 -4.69 12.00
N TRP A 87 -16.88 -4.47 10.71
CA TRP A 87 -15.67 -3.81 10.22
C TRP A 87 -16.03 -2.52 9.48
N ASP A 88 -15.78 -1.37 10.11
CA ASP A 88 -15.71 -0.09 9.39
C ASP A 88 -14.42 -0.02 8.57
N MET A 89 -14.55 -0.22 7.26
CA MET A 89 -13.45 -0.28 6.30
C MET A 89 -13.10 1.07 5.70
N ALA A 90 -13.79 2.16 6.04
CA ALA A 90 -13.62 3.44 5.35
C ALA A 90 -12.19 3.98 5.47
N ALA A 91 -11.60 3.91 6.67
CA ALA A 91 -10.22 4.34 6.90
C ALA A 91 -9.20 3.45 6.17
N ASP A 92 -9.39 2.13 6.22
CA ASP A 92 -8.53 1.15 5.54
C ASP A 92 -8.59 1.33 4.02
N GLN A 93 -9.79 1.54 3.47
CA GLN A 93 -10.01 1.82 2.06
C GLN A 93 -9.36 3.14 1.63
N ALA A 94 -9.50 4.20 2.43
CA ALA A 94 -8.85 5.48 2.17
C ALA A 94 -7.32 5.34 2.15
N ARG A 95 -6.76 4.57 3.08
CA ARG A 95 -5.32 4.29 3.14
C ARG A 95 -4.84 3.44 1.96
N LEU A 96 -5.57 2.41 1.55
CA LEU A 96 -5.25 1.63 0.34
C LEU A 96 -5.30 2.49 -0.94
N ASN A 97 -6.27 3.41 -1.04
CA ASN A 97 -6.33 4.36 -2.14
C ASN A 97 -5.11 5.30 -2.16
N ALA A 98 -4.68 5.79 -0.99
CA ALA A 98 -3.46 6.58 -0.86
C ALA A 98 -2.20 5.76 -1.24
N LEU A 99 -2.09 4.49 -0.82
CA LEU A 99 -1.01 3.58 -1.22
C LEU A 99 -0.98 3.35 -2.74
N CYS A 100 -2.14 3.19 -3.38
CA CYS A 100 -2.24 3.06 -4.83
C CYS A 100 -1.68 4.31 -5.54
N ARG A 101 -2.00 5.52 -5.05
CA ARG A 101 -1.44 6.78 -5.56
C ARG A 101 0.07 6.87 -5.33
N SER A 102 0.54 6.57 -4.12
CA SER A 102 1.97 6.53 -3.78
C SER A 102 2.75 5.60 -4.72
N ARG A 103 2.24 4.38 -4.94
CA ARG A 103 2.83 3.41 -5.88
C ARG A 103 2.93 3.98 -7.29
N THR A 104 1.84 4.54 -7.82
CA THR A 104 1.82 5.12 -9.16
C THR A 104 2.82 6.27 -9.29
N CYS A 105 2.92 7.12 -8.26
CA CYS A 105 3.88 8.21 -8.19
C CYS A 105 5.33 7.70 -8.21
N LEU A 106 5.64 6.70 -7.40
CA LEU A 106 6.96 6.06 -7.36
C LEU A 106 7.34 5.41 -8.70
N PHE A 107 6.38 4.71 -9.33
CA PHE A 107 6.66 3.92 -10.52
C PHE A 107 6.71 4.74 -11.82
N HIS A 108 5.78 5.68 -12.00
CA HIS A 108 5.64 6.42 -13.27
C HIS A 108 6.24 7.82 -13.24
N HIS A 109 6.53 8.37 -12.06
CA HIS A 109 7.01 9.74 -11.89
C HIS A 109 8.31 9.81 -11.08
N ASP A 110 9.00 8.68 -10.92
CA ASP A 110 10.24 8.56 -10.16
C ASP A 110 10.13 9.10 -8.72
N GLY A 111 8.93 9.08 -8.13
CA GLY A 111 8.65 9.63 -6.81
C GLY A 111 8.25 11.11 -6.78
N TRP A 112 8.30 11.84 -7.89
CA TRP A 112 7.86 13.24 -7.93
C TRP A 112 6.34 13.36 -7.97
N VAL A 113 5.77 14.10 -7.03
CA VAL A 113 4.32 14.30 -6.97
C VAL A 113 3.87 15.22 -8.10
N ARG A 114 3.19 14.62 -9.10
CA ARG A 114 2.66 15.34 -10.27
C ARG A 114 1.15 15.57 -10.22
N ARG A 115 0.43 14.84 -9.37
CA ARG A 115 -1.03 14.91 -9.29
C ARG A 115 -1.49 15.00 -7.83
N PRO A 116 -2.36 15.96 -7.48
CA PRO A 116 -3.00 16.02 -6.17
C PRO A 116 -4.06 14.93 -6.01
N ASP A 117 -4.56 14.74 -4.78
CA ASP A 117 -5.66 13.81 -4.49
C ASP A 117 -6.97 14.18 -5.20
N LEU A 118 -7.24 15.49 -5.34
CA LEU A 118 -8.47 16.04 -5.91
C LEU A 118 -8.15 17.00 -7.06
N PRO A 119 -9.05 17.15 -8.06
CA PRO A 119 -8.91 18.16 -9.12
C PRO A 119 -8.67 19.56 -8.53
N ARG A 120 -7.69 20.30 -9.08
CA ARG A 120 -7.25 21.62 -8.60
C ARG A 120 -6.70 21.65 -7.16
N GLY A 121 -6.51 20.49 -6.53
CA GLY A 121 -5.85 20.37 -5.24
C GLY A 121 -4.36 20.68 -5.31
N ARG A 122 -3.73 20.84 -4.14
CA ARG A 122 -2.29 21.13 -4.01
C ARG A 122 -1.48 19.98 -3.41
N TRP A 123 -2.16 18.96 -2.91
CA TRP A 123 -1.57 17.94 -2.05
C TRP A 123 -1.95 16.54 -2.55
N MET A 124 -1.01 15.63 -2.46
CA MET A 124 -1.23 14.19 -2.57
C MET A 124 -1.04 13.55 -1.19
N THR A 125 -1.98 12.71 -0.78
CA THR A 125 -1.91 11.93 0.46
C THR A 125 -1.20 10.61 0.17
N ALA A 126 -0.16 10.32 0.95
CA ALA A 126 0.58 9.07 0.88
C ALA A 126 -0.04 7.99 1.79
N GLY A 127 0.29 6.74 1.50
CA GLY A 127 -0.24 5.57 2.19
C GLY A 127 0.29 5.26 3.59
N TRP A 128 1.12 6.14 4.15
CA TRP A 128 1.79 6.00 5.45
C TRP A 128 1.63 7.28 6.27
N PRO A 129 1.71 7.20 7.61
CA PRO A 129 1.51 8.34 8.48
C PRO A 129 2.62 9.40 8.34
N ALA A 130 2.28 10.64 8.70
CA ALA A 130 3.29 11.67 8.95
C ALA A 130 4.09 11.33 10.22
N PRO A 131 5.36 11.79 10.33
CA PRO A 131 6.15 11.55 11.54
C PRO A 131 5.42 11.97 12.81
N ALA A 132 5.43 11.10 13.83
CA ALA A 132 4.76 11.32 15.11
C ALA A 132 3.24 11.63 15.01
N SER A 133 2.58 11.16 13.95
CA SER A 133 1.14 11.36 13.71
C SER A 133 0.46 10.05 13.30
N THR A 134 -0.84 9.95 13.53
CA THR A 134 -1.68 8.89 12.94
C THR A 134 -2.30 9.33 11.61
N THR A 135 -2.20 10.61 11.27
CA THR A 135 -2.69 11.16 10.00
C THR A 135 -1.75 10.79 8.87
N LEU A 136 -2.31 10.36 7.74
CA LEU A 136 -1.54 10.05 6.55
C LEU A 136 -0.74 11.27 6.06
N ARG A 137 0.53 11.03 5.71
CA ARG A 137 1.45 12.07 5.25
C ARG A 137 0.95 12.68 3.95
N ARG A 138 1.13 13.99 3.80
CA ARG A 138 0.78 14.72 2.58
C ARG A 138 2.03 15.33 1.97
N TYR A 139 2.07 15.33 0.65
CA TYR A 139 3.15 15.89 -0.16
C TYR A 139 2.58 16.93 -1.11
N ALA A 140 3.26 18.07 -1.24
CA ALA A 140 2.86 19.10 -2.19
C ALA A 140 3.10 18.61 -3.63
N VAL A 141 2.33 19.12 -4.58
CA VAL A 141 2.68 18.95 -6.00
C VAL A 141 4.04 19.60 -6.26
N GLY A 142 4.95 18.84 -6.88
CA GLY A 142 6.35 19.22 -7.07
C GLY A 142 7.29 18.73 -5.97
N GLU A 143 6.77 18.19 -4.87
CA GLU A 143 7.59 17.56 -3.83
C GLU A 143 7.99 16.14 -4.23
N HIS A 144 9.13 15.68 -3.73
CA HIS A 144 9.59 14.31 -3.91
C HIS A 144 9.08 13.42 -2.77
N LEU A 145 8.39 12.34 -3.11
CA LEU A 145 7.78 11.41 -2.16
C LEU A 145 8.87 10.54 -1.50
N HIS A 146 9.08 10.75 -0.20
CA HIS A 146 10.10 10.05 0.58
C HIS A 146 9.46 8.95 1.42
N LEU A 147 9.62 7.70 0.99
CA LEU A 147 9.27 6.54 1.79
C LEU A 147 10.52 6.08 2.56
N SER A 148 10.50 6.25 3.88
CA SER A 148 11.56 5.76 4.77
C SER A 148 11.39 4.26 5.07
N GLY A 149 12.41 3.66 5.71
CA GLY A 149 12.30 2.30 6.23
C GLY A 149 11.19 2.15 7.26
N ALA A 150 11.01 3.14 8.15
CA ALA A 150 9.92 3.14 9.11
C ALA A 150 8.54 3.17 8.42
N ASP A 151 8.38 3.98 7.38
CA ASP A 151 7.14 4.06 6.61
C ASP A 151 6.84 2.74 5.87
N LEU A 152 7.87 2.07 5.33
CA LEU A 152 7.72 0.77 4.68
C LEU A 152 7.35 -0.33 5.69
N ALA A 153 7.98 -0.33 6.87
CA ALA A 153 7.66 -1.26 7.95
C ALA A 153 6.21 -1.09 8.44
N ASP A 154 5.77 0.16 8.65
CA ASP A 154 4.38 0.48 9.01
C ASP A 154 3.40 0.05 7.90
N THR A 155 3.75 0.26 6.63
CA THR A 155 2.96 -0.22 5.50
C THR A 155 2.85 -1.75 5.50
N CYS A 156 3.95 -2.48 5.76
CA CYS A 156 3.92 -3.95 5.88
C CYS A 156 3.03 -4.42 7.03
N ALA A 157 3.10 -3.74 8.19
CA ALA A 157 2.27 -4.04 9.35
C ALA A 157 0.78 -3.80 9.05
N PHE A 158 0.44 -2.70 8.38
CA PHE A 158 -0.91 -2.41 7.92
C PHE A 158 -1.47 -3.52 7.03
N TYR A 159 -0.72 -3.93 6.02
CA TYR A 159 -1.08 -5.00 5.11
C TYR A 159 -1.26 -6.35 5.83
N GLN A 160 -0.37 -6.70 6.77
CA GLN A 160 -0.52 -7.90 7.60
C GLN A 160 -1.79 -7.84 8.46
N HIS A 161 -2.06 -6.68 9.06
CA HIS A 161 -3.23 -6.49 9.90
C HIS A 161 -4.54 -6.68 9.11
N LEU A 162 -4.61 -6.17 7.87
CA LEU A 162 -5.74 -6.42 6.99
C LEU A 162 -5.91 -7.93 6.71
N ALA A 163 -4.82 -8.63 6.41
CA ALA A 163 -4.85 -10.07 6.16
C ALA A 163 -5.34 -10.86 7.38
N ASP A 164 -4.84 -10.52 8.57
CA ASP A 164 -5.24 -11.17 9.83
C ASP A 164 -6.73 -10.98 10.12
N ARG A 165 -7.27 -9.80 9.82
CA ARG A 165 -8.69 -9.51 10.00
C ARG A 165 -9.56 -10.25 9.00
N LEU A 166 -9.17 -10.27 7.73
CA LEU A 166 -9.90 -10.98 6.68
C LEU A 166 -10.03 -12.48 6.96
N VAL A 167 -9.00 -13.12 7.51
CA VAL A 167 -9.04 -14.57 7.83
C VAL A 167 -9.83 -14.90 9.11
N ARG A 168 -10.07 -13.90 9.97
CA ARG A 168 -10.85 -14.04 11.22
C ARG A 168 -12.31 -13.63 11.08
N ALA A 169 -12.65 -12.89 10.03
CA ALA A 169 -14.01 -12.47 9.70
C ALA A 169 -14.85 -13.69 9.28
#